data_AF-A0A3S8U796-F1
#
_entry.id   AF-A0A3S8U796-F1
#
_cell.length_a   1.000
_cell.length_b   1.000
_cell.length_c   1.000
_cell.angle_alpha   90.00
_cell.angle_beta   90.00
_cell.angle_gamma   90.00
#
_symmetry.space_group_name_H-M   'P 1'
#
loop_
_entity.id
_entity.type
_entity.pdbx_description
1 polymer ?
#
loop_
_entity_poly.entity_id
_entity_poly.type
_entity_poly.pdbx_seq_one_letter_code
_entity_poly.pdbx_strand_id
1 'polypeptide(L)'
;MTRRTETTKVITLADLLLRHHLGQMRQAAERLDRSRAQMAAIDKAADPADLPEVVAARVDCDYRRWADARKSELNLVLARQTAEVLAARAEAEVAFGRVQALRGIAARLHGKR
;
A
#
# COMPACT_ATOMS: atom_id res chain seq x y z
N MET A 1 26.21 -11.06 32.59
CA MET A 1 25.09 -10.94 31.65
C MET A 1 25.65 -10.97 30.23
N THR A 2 25.23 -11.96 29.44
CA THR A 2 26.04 -12.51 28.34
C THR A 2 25.67 -11.86 27.00
N ARG A 3 26.66 -11.40 26.21
CA ARG A 3 26.49 -10.78 24.87
C ARG A 3 25.47 -11.49 23.97
N ARG A 4 25.39 -12.82 24.06
CA ARG A 4 24.39 -13.67 23.38
C ARG A 4 22.94 -13.25 23.68
N THR A 5 22.60 -12.97 24.94
CA THR A 5 21.25 -12.54 25.35
C THR A 5 20.91 -11.16 24.79
N GLU A 6 21.88 -10.25 24.73
CA GLU A 6 21.70 -8.92 24.13
C GLU A 6 21.47 -9.00 22.63
N THR A 7 22.25 -9.83 21.91
CA THR A 7 22.06 -10.05 20.47
C THR A 7 20.68 -10.65 20.17
N THR A 8 20.21 -11.59 20.99
CA THR A 8 18.85 -12.15 20.86
C THR A 8 17.79 -11.06 21.02
N LYS A 9 17.90 -10.18 22.03
CA LYS A 9 16.94 -9.08 22.24
C LYS A 9 16.90 -8.12 21.05
N VAL A 10 18.06 -7.75 20.51
CA VAL A 10 18.15 -6.85 19.34
C VAL A 10 17.52 -7.49 18.10
N ILE A 11 17.73 -8.80 17.89
CA ILE A 11 17.07 -9.53 16.80
C ILE A 11 15.56 -9.52 16.97
N THR A 12 15.05 -9.78 18.18
CA THR A 12 13.61 -9.74 18.45
C THR A 12 13.01 -8.37 18.16
N LEU A 13 13.68 -7.29 18.56
CA LEU A 13 13.23 -5.92 18.24
C LEU A 13 13.26 -5.65 16.74
N ALA A 14 14.31 -6.06 16.04
CA ALA A 14 14.40 -5.91 14.59
C ALA A 14 13.30 -6.69 13.85
N ASP A 15 12.97 -7.90 14.31
CA ASP A 15 11.86 -8.71 13.79
C ASP A 15 10.51 -8.02 14.01
N LEU A 16 10.30 -7.39 15.16
CA LEU A 16 9.09 -6.60 15.43
C LEU A 16 8.99 -5.39 14.50
N LEU A 17 10.08 -4.65 14.29
CA LEU A 17 10.11 -3.53 13.34
C LEU A 17 9.83 -3.99 11.91
N LEU A 18 10.43 -5.09 11.47
CA LEU A 18 10.14 -5.67 10.17
C LEU A 18 8.64 -5.99 10.00
N ARG A 19 8.02 -6.64 10.99
CA ARG A 19 6.57 -6.92 10.96
C ARG A 19 5.74 -5.63 10.90
N HIS A 20 6.15 -4.60 11.63
CA HIS A 20 5.49 -3.31 11.59
C HIS A 20 5.55 -2.68 10.18
N HIS A 21 6.73 -2.59 9.57
CA HIS A 21 6.89 -2.04 8.22
C HIS A 21 6.15 -2.85 7.16
N LEU A 22 6.15 -4.19 7.25
CA LEU A 22 5.34 -5.04 6.38
C LEU A 22 3.83 -4.78 6.55
N GLY A 23 3.38 -4.53 7.79
CA GLY A 23 2.00 -4.13 8.06
C GLY A 23 1.65 -2.79 7.41
N GLN A 24 2.51 -1.78 7.55
CA GLN A 24 2.33 -0.47 6.92
C GLN A 24 2.28 -0.57 5.39
N MET A 25 3.17 -1.36 4.80
CA MET A 25 3.18 -1.61 3.35
C MET A 25 1.87 -2.23 2.87
N ARG A 26 1.34 -3.23 3.58
CA ARG A 26 0.05 -3.85 3.24
C ARG A 26 -1.10 -2.87 3.34
N GLN A 27 -1.16 -2.08 4.41
CA GLN A 27 -2.20 -1.06 4.58
C GLN A 27 -2.16 -0.01 3.47
N ALA A 28 -0.96 0.44 3.07
CA ALA A 28 -0.79 1.36 1.95
C ALA A 28 -1.27 0.74 0.62
N ALA A 29 -0.91 -0.52 0.37
CA ALA A 29 -1.34 -1.25 -0.83
C ALA A 29 -2.87 -1.44 -0.88
N GLU A 30 -3.49 -1.84 0.23
CA GLU A 30 -4.94 -1.99 0.32
C GLU A 30 -5.68 -0.66 0.10
N ARG A 31 -5.13 0.46 0.59
CA ARG A 31 -5.68 1.80 0.29
C ARG A 31 -5.64 2.09 -1.20
N LEU A 32 -4.49 1.84 -1.85
CA LEU A 32 -4.32 2.02 -3.28
C LEU A 32 -5.30 1.17 -4.09
N ASP A 33 -5.47 -0.09 -3.72
CA ASP A 33 -6.38 -1.01 -4.41
C ASP A 33 -7.85 -0.61 -4.26
N ARG A 34 -8.25 -0.10 -3.08
CA ARG A 34 -9.60 0.48 -2.91
C ARG A 34 -9.83 1.68 -3.82
N SER A 35 -8.86 2.58 -3.93
CA SER A 35 -8.97 3.74 -4.82
C SER A 35 -9.00 3.34 -6.30
N ARG A 36 -8.24 2.30 -6.69
CA ARG A 36 -8.33 1.72 -8.05
C ARG A 36 -9.69 1.10 -8.33
N ALA A 37 -10.27 0.40 -7.36
CA ALA A 37 -11.61 -0.16 -7.49
C ALA A 37 -12.68 0.93 -7.65
N GLN A 38 -12.54 2.06 -6.94
CA GLN A 38 -13.43 3.21 -7.12
C GLN A 38 -13.33 3.80 -8.54
N MET A 39 -12.11 3.95 -9.08
CA MET A 39 -11.91 4.41 -10.46
C MET A 39 -12.61 3.48 -11.47
N ALA A 40 -12.37 2.16 -11.34
CA ALA A 40 -12.97 1.16 -12.22
C ALA A 40 -14.50 1.14 -12.13
N ALA A 41 -15.07 1.43 -10.96
CA ALA A 41 -16.53 1.52 -10.81
C ALA A 41 -17.14 2.72 -11.57
N ILE A 42 -16.43 3.86 -11.62
CA ILE A 42 -16.85 5.03 -12.41
C ILE A 42 -16.77 4.72 -13.91
N ASP A 43 -15.74 3.99 -14.34
CA ASP A 43 -15.59 3.59 -15.74
C ASP A 43 -16.66 2.57 -16.19
N LYS A 44 -17.15 1.76 -15.26
CA LYS A 44 -18.15 0.71 -15.51
C LYS A 44 -19.60 1.16 -15.23
N ALA A 45 -19.87 2.46 -15.17
CA ALA A 45 -21.24 2.90 -14.92
C ALA A 45 -22.20 2.29 -15.96
N ALA A 46 -23.36 1.84 -15.46
CA ALA A 46 -24.35 1.15 -16.26
C ALA A 46 -24.94 2.09 -17.33
N ASP A 47 -25.39 1.49 -18.43
CA ASP A 47 -26.15 2.22 -19.44
C ASP A 47 -27.38 2.88 -18.80
N PRO A 48 -27.79 4.06 -19.30
CA PRO A 48 -28.96 4.73 -18.80
C PRO A 48 -30.16 3.78 -18.88
N ALA A 49 -30.97 3.76 -17.81
CA ALA A 49 -32.23 3.04 -17.78
C ALA A 49 -33.13 3.44 -18.96
N ASP A 50 -34.18 2.68 -19.24
CA ASP A 50 -35.14 2.97 -20.31
C ASP A 50 -35.85 4.32 -20.05
N LEU A 51 -35.21 5.39 -20.52
CA LEU A 51 -35.54 6.79 -20.28
C LEU A 51 -35.90 7.41 -21.63
N PRO A 52 -36.83 8.38 -21.65
CA PRO A 52 -37.06 9.19 -22.85
C PRO A 52 -35.75 9.80 -23.35
N GLU A 53 -35.54 9.82 -24.67
CA GLU A 53 -34.25 10.14 -25.31
C GLU A 53 -33.61 11.45 -24.80
N VAL A 54 -34.40 12.53 -24.69
CA VAL A 54 -33.92 13.82 -24.19
C VAL A 54 -33.47 13.74 -22.72
N VAL A 55 -34.16 12.93 -21.91
CA VAL A 55 -33.81 12.72 -20.50
C VAL A 55 -32.56 11.87 -20.39
N ALA A 56 -32.46 10.79 -21.19
CA ALA A 56 -31.28 9.94 -21.25
C ALA A 56 -30.01 10.74 -21.63
N ALA A 57 -30.11 11.58 -22.67
CA ALA A 57 -29.01 12.44 -23.11
C ALA A 57 -28.58 13.43 -22.03
N ARG A 58 -29.52 14.01 -21.29
CA ARG A 58 -29.19 14.93 -20.19
C ARG A 58 -28.50 14.20 -19.03
N VAL A 59 -29.00 13.03 -18.64
CA VAL A 59 -28.40 12.20 -17.59
C VAL A 59 -26.97 11.79 -17.96
N ASP A 60 -26.73 11.38 -19.21
CA ASP A 60 -25.39 11.05 -19.71
C ASP A 60 -24.44 12.27 -19.65
N CYS A 61 -24.88 13.45 -20.09
CA CYS A 61 -24.08 14.68 -19.99
C CYS A 61 -23.73 15.06 -18.54
N ASP A 62 -24.71 15.01 -17.63
CA ASP A 62 -24.50 15.33 -16.22
C ASP A 62 -23.60 14.27 -15.54
N TYR A 63 -23.77 13.00 -15.89
CA TYR A 63 -22.91 11.91 -15.41
C TYR A 63 -21.46 12.10 -15.87
N ARG A 64 -21.22 12.37 -17.16
CA ARG A 64 -19.87 12.60 -17.69
C ARG A 64 -19.17 13.75 -16.99
N ARG A 65 -19.86 14.88 -16.78
CA ARG A 65 -19.30 16.03 -16.06
C ARG A 65 -18.91 15.67 -14.62
N TRP A 66 -19.77 14.92 -13.92
CA TRP A 66 -19.45 14.43 -12.58
C TRP A 66 -18.28 13.44 -12.59
N ALA A 67 -18.28 12.50 -13.53
CA ALA A 67 -17.27 11.46 -13.65
C ALA A 67 -15.89 12.09 -13.92
N ASP A 68 -15.79 13.05 -14.84
CA ASP A 68 -14.54 13.74 -15.14
C ASP A 68 -13.95 14.46 -13.92
N ALA A 69 -14.79 15.21 -13.19
CA ALA A 69 -14.37 15.86 -11.96
C ALA A 69 -13.88 14.82 -10.93
N ARG A 70 -14.64 13.74 -10.73
CA ARG A 70 -14.32 12.71 -9.76
C ARG A 70 -13.07 11.91 -10.09
N LYS A 71 -12.85 11.59 -11.38
CA LYS A 71 -11.63 10.92 -11.87
C LYS A 71 -10.40 11.80 -11.66
N SER A 72 -10.51 13.11 -11.85
CA SER A 72 -9.40 14.03 -11.63
C SER A 72 -8.95 14.05 -10.16
N GLU A 73 -9.90 14.07 -9.22
CA GLU A 73 -9.63 13.96 -7.79
C GLU A 73 -8.98 12.60 -7.44
N LEU A 74 -9.55 11.50 -7.94
CA LEU A 74 -9.03 10.16 -7.67
C LEU A 74 -7.63 9.96 -8.25
N ASN A 75 -7.30 10.54 -9.40
CA ASN A 75 -5.96 10.46 -9.98
C ASN A 75 -4.89 11.05 -9.06
N LEU A 76 -5.16 12.19 -8.41
CA LEU A 76 -4.25 12.78 -7.44
C LEU A 76 -4.07 11.87 -6.22
N VAL A 77 -5.17 11.28 -5.73
CA VAL A 77 -5.13 10.32 -4.61
C VAL A 77 -4.32 9.09 -4.97
N LEU A 78 -4.53 8.52 -6.16
CA LEU A 78 -3.81 7.36 -6.67
C LEU A 78 -2.31 7.64 -6.80
N ALA A 79 -1.92 8.81 -7.32
CA ALA A 79 -0.53 9.21 -7.43
C ALA A 79 0.15 9.27 -6.06
N ARG A 80 -0.50 9.91 -5.08
CA ARG A 80 -0.01 9.97 -3.69
C ARG A 80 0.11 8.58 -3.08
N GLN A 81 -0.94 7.76 -3.16
CA GLN A 81 -0.94 6.41 -2.57
C GLN A 81 0.10 5.50 -3.23
N THR A 82 0.35 5.67 -4.54
CA THR A 82 1.42 4.93 -5.23
C THR A 82 2.79 5.28 -4.64
N ALA A 83 3.05 6.57 -4.40
CA ALA A 83 4.28 7.00 -3.73
C ALA A 83 4.38 6.46 -2.29
N GLU A 84 3.28 6.44 -1.55
CA GLU A 84 3.23 5.87 -0.19
C GLU A 84 3.55 4.37 -0.18
N VAL A 85 3.04 3.60 -1.14
CA VAL A 85 3.36 2.16 -1.28
C VAL A 85 4.84 1.95 -1.58
N LEU A 86 5.41 2.75 -2.50
CA LEU A 86 6.84 2.66 -2.83
C LEU A 86 7.72 2.98 -1.61
N ALA A 87 7.39 4.03 -0.87
CA ALA A 87 8.10 4.41 0.34
C ALA A 87 8.00 3.32 1.43
N ALA A 88 6.80 2.82 1.69
CA ALA A 88 6.58 1.76 2.70
C ALA A 88 7.29 0.46 2.32
N ARG A 89 7.37 0.13 1.02
CA ARG A 89 8.15 -1.00 0.51
C ARG A 89 9.65 -0.80 0.78
N ALA A 90 10.20 0.37 0.48
CA ALA A 90 11.62 0.67 0.72
C ALA A 90 11.97 0.52 2.21
N GLU A 91 11.13 1.02 3.12
CA GLU A 91 11.32 0.86 4.56
C GLU A 91 11.29 -0.61 5.00
N ALA A 92 10.35 -1.41 4.45
CA ALA A 92 10.29 -2.83 4.72
C ALA A 92 11.53 -3.60 4.21
N GLU A 93 12.06 -3.23 3.03
CA GLU A 93 13.29 -3.80 2.47
C GLU A 93 14.51 -3.50 3.37
N VAL A 94 14.64 -2.26 3.86
CA VAL A 94 15.70 -1.87 4.79
C VAL A 94 15.58 -2.64 6.12
N ALA A 95 14.37 -2.70 6.69
CA ALA A 95 14.13 -3.44 7.93
C ALA A 95 14.45 -4.93 7.77
N PHE A 96 14.11 -5.52 6.62
CA PHE A 96 14.45 -6.90 6.30
C PHE A 96 15.96 -7.10 6.23
N GLY A 97 16.67 -6.23 5.51
CA GLY A 97 18.14 -6.26 5.43
C GLY A 97 18.81 -6.19 6.82
N ARG A 98 18.30 -5.33 7.72
CA ARG A 98 18.78 -5.24 9.10
C ARG A 98 18.60 -6.55 9.88
N VAL A 99 17.43 -7.18 9.77
CA VAL A 99 17.18 -8.49 10.39
C VAL A 99 18.16 -9.55 9.87
N GLN A 100 18.38 -9.61 8.55
CA GLN A 100 19.31 -10.57 7.95
C GLN A 100 20.75 -10.35 8.43
N ALA A 101 21.20 -9.09 8.47
CA ALA A 101 22.53 -8.74 8.96
C ALA A 101 22.72 -9.17 10.43
N LEU A 102 21.76 -8.88 11.30
CA LEU A 102 21.81 -9.24 12.71
C LEU A 102 21.84 -10.76 12.92
N ARG A 103 21.02 -11.50 12.17
CA ARG A 103 21.03 -12.98 12.19
C ARG A 103 22.36 -13.55 11.73
N GLY A 104 22.96 -12.99 10.67
CA GLY A 104 24.29 -13.38 10.20
C GLY A 104 25.39 -13.13 11.22
N ILE A 105 25.35 -11.98 11.91
CA ILE A 105 26.30 -11.65 13.00
C ILE A 105 26.12 -12.64 14.16
N ALA A 106 24.89 -12.90 14.60
CA ALA A 106 24.62 -13.84 15.68
C ALA A 106 25.10 -15.26 15.34
N ALA A 107 24.88 -15.72 14.12
CA ALA A 107 25.36 -17.02 13.65
C ALA A 107 26.89 -17.13 13.73
N ARG A 108 27.63 -16.09 13.31
CA ARG A 108 29.11 -16.06 13.41
C ARG A 108 29.60 -16.02 14.85
N LEU A 109 28.93 -15.26 15.72
CA LEU A 109 29.28 -15.17 17.14
C LEU A 109 29.01 -16.47 17.90
N HIS A 110 28.01 -17.25 17.47
CA HIS A 110 27.62 -18.51 18.11
C HIS A 110 28.34 -19.73 17.51
N GLY A 111 28.77 -19.64 16.23
CA GLY A 111 29.49 -20.68 15.51
C GLY A 111 31.00 -20.66 15.69
N LYS A 112 31.59 -19.56 16.20
CA LYS A 112 32.96 -19.57 16.72
C LYS A 112 32.98 -20.28 18.08
N ARG A 113 33.08 -21.60 18.05
CA ARG A 113 33.54 -22.45 19.16
C ARG A 113 34.64 -23.36 18.63
#